data_AF-A0A7J2YWT4-F1
#
_entry.id   AF-A0A7J2YWT4-F1
#
_cell.length_a   1.000
_cell.length_b   1.000
_cell.length_c   1.000
_cell.angle_alpha   90.00
_cell.angle_beta   90.00
_cell.angle_gamma   90.00
#
_symmetry.space_group_name_H-M   'P 1'
#
loop_
_entity.id
_entity.type
_entity.pdbx_description
1 polymer ?
#
loop_
_entity_poly.entity_id
_entity_poly.type
_entity_poly.pdbx_seq_one_letter_code
_entity_poly.pdbx_strand_id
1 'polypeptide(L)'
;MTTVDSAKVILKKTFSIALIFNALITLGCVAGIIFGFYVSYPYWRPYAPYLVDGNLFWLAIAAAVINIFPSAAIGRALHTGRFLFHHYVYGFFVLAGSSAFVFFFTPVPLLSLFFVDSSSVAVNAGRVFLLAGLALFLDDLPDVSKRIEGGLNWMKTKAYQVRKPLHALQILTGFIAIYCGISITLSTIYDDPMRALPNSFAIVTLFITGITSFALAKKKAWLKITPPEPEPAKLFV
;
A
#
# COMPACT_ATOMS: atom_id res chain seq x y z
N MET A 1 20.34 17.27 19.56
CA MET A 1 19.06 17.16 18.82
C MET A 1 17.99 17.78 19.71
N THR A 2 17.32 18.83 19.27
CA THR A 2 16.28 19.47 20.11
C THR A 2 15.03 18.59 20.15
N THR A 3 14.15 18.78 21.14
CA THR A 3 12.86 18.06 21.23
C THR A 3 12.00 18.27 19.97
N VAL A 4 12.10 19.45 19.35
CA VAL A 4 11.43 19.82 18.10
C VAL A 4 11.96 19.01 16.90
N ASP A 5 13.27 18.78 16.84
CA ASP A 5 13.88 17.94 15.78
C ASP A 5 13.44 16.49 15.89
N SER A 6 13.31 15.99 17.12
CA SER A 6 12.89 14.61 17.39
C SER A 6 11.42 14.37 17.03
N ALA A 7 10.53 15.29 17.37
CA ALA A 7 9.10 15.20 17.03
C ALA A 7 8.85 15.19 15.52
N LYS A 8 9.55 16.05 14.77
CA LYS A 8 9.45 16.13 13.30
C LYS A 8 9.91 14.85 12.62
N VAL A 9 10.95 14.23 13.15
CA VAL A 9 11.50 12.97 12.64
C VAL A 9 10.51 11.83 12.86
N ILE A 10 9.96 11.70 14.07
CA ILE A 10 8.91 10.70 14.37
C ILE A 10 7.71 10.89 13.45
N LEU A 11 7.19 12.11 13.33
CA LEU A 11 6.02 12.40 12.52
C LEU A 11 6.22 12.00 11.05
N LYS A 12 7.40 12.29 10.48
CA LYS A 12 7.69 11.89 9.10
C LYS A 12 7.84 10.37 8.93
N LYS A 13 8.41 9.66 9.91
CA LYS A 13 8.52 8.19 9.89
C LYS A 13 7.14 7.55 10.00
N THR A 14 6.31 8.00 10.95
CA THR A 14 4.90 7.56 11.08
C THR A 14 4.12 7.83 9.81
N PHE A 15 4.30 9.01 9.21
CA PHE A 15 3.65 9.36 7.95
C PHE A 15 4.08 8.43 6.79
N SER A 16 5.37 8.13 6.68
CA SER A 16 5.90 7.17 5.69
C SER A 16 5.25 5.79 5.83
N ILE A 17 5.18 5.27 7.07
CA ILE A 17 4.56 3.97 7.37
C ILE A 17 3.06 4.01 7.06
N ALA A 18 2.37 5.10 7.43
CA ALA A 18 0.94 5.26 7.14
C ALA A 18 0.63 5.25 5.64
N LEU A 19 1.52 5.80 4.80
CA LEU A 19 1.37 5.75 3.34
C LEU A 19 1.56 4.33 2.79
N ILE A 20 2.57 3.59 3.29
CA ILE A 20 2.77 2.17 2.92
C ILE A 20 1.55 1.34 3.35
N PHE A 21 1.10 1.54 4.59
CA PHE A 21 -0.09 0.89 5.11
C PHE A 21 -1.32 1.17 4.24
N ASN A 22 -1.55 2.42 3.87
CA ASN A 22 -2.65 2.76 2.97
C ASN A 22 -2.54 2.03 1.62
N ALA A 23 -1.34 1.98 1.02
CA ALA A 23 -1.13 1.26 -0.23
C ALA A 23 -1.51 -0.23 -0.09
N LEU A 24 -1.13 -0.88 1.01
CA LEU A 24 -1.51 -2.26 1.28
C LEU A 24 -3.03 -2.43 1.44
N ILE A 25 -3.70 -1.51 2.15
CA ILE A 25 -5.17 -1.53 2.31
C ILE A 25 -5.86 -1.38 0.97
N THR A 26 -5.36 -0.50 0.10
CA THR A 26 -5.84 -0.37 -1.27
C THR A 26 -5.73 -1.71 -2.00
N LEU A 27 -4.58 -2.39 -1.92
CA LEU A 27 -4.40 -3.70 -2.56
C LEU A 27 -5.42 -4.73 -2.04
N GLY A 28 -5.62 -4.83 -0.73
CA GLY A 28 -6.56 -5.77 -0.15
C GLY A 28 -8.02 -5.50 -0.55
N CYS A 29 -8.46 -4.25 -0.44
CA CYS A 29 -9.83 -3.85 -0.80
C CYS A 29 -10.11 -4.10 -2.29
N VAL A 30 -9.18 -3.68 -3.15
CA VAL A 30 -9.32 -3.77 -4.61
C VAL A 30 -9.20 -5.22 -5.10
N ALA A 31 -8.33 -6.04 -4.50
CA ALA A 31 -8.23 -7.47 -4.82
C ALA A 31 -9.57 -8.19 -4.60
N GLY A 32 -10.27 -7.91 -3.50
CA GLY A 32 -11.60 -8.49 -3.24
C GLY A 32 -12.65 -8.05 -4.28
N ILE A 33 -12.61 -6.79 -4.73
CA ILE A 33 -13.51 -6.29 -5.79
C ILE A 33 -13.22 -7.01 -7.13
N ILE A 34 -11.94 -7.09 -7.51
CA ILE A 34 -11.52 -7.76 -8.76
C ILE A 34 -11.89 -9.24 -8.72
N PHE A 35 -11.67 -9.92 -7.59
CA PHE A 35 -12.05 -11.31 -7.43
C PHE A 35 -13.55 -11.49 -7.64
N GLY A 36 -14.40 -10.71 -6.96
CA GLY A 36 -15.84 -10.78 -7.15
C GLY A 36 -16.24 -10.50 -8.61
N PHE A 37 -15.58 -9.54 -9.26
CA PHE A 37 -15.84 -9.17 -10.66
C PHE A 37 -15.59 -10.35 -11.60
N TYR A 38 -14.45 -11.04 -11.47
CA TYR A 38 -14.16 -12.20 -12.31
C TYR A 38 -14.99 -13.43 -11.96
N VAL A 39 -15.30 -13.66 -10.68
CA VAL A 39 -16.18 -14.77 -10.26
C VAL A 39 -17.59 -14.60 -10.83
N SER A 40 -18.07 -13.35 -10.91
CA SER A 40 -19.42 -13.03 -11.37
C SER A 40 -19.45 -12.60 -12.84
N TYR A 41 -18.35 -12.79 -13.58
CA TYR A 41 -18.25 -12.40 -14.99
C TYR A 41 -19.14 -13.30 -15.87
N PRO A 42 -19.85 -12.77 -16.89
CA PRO A 42 -19.91 -11.37 -17.33
C PRO A 42 -21.05 -10.55 -16.70
N TYR A 43 -21.76 -11.08 -15.71
CA TYR A 43 -23.04 -10.55 -15.25
C TYR A 43 -22.92 -9.40 -14.26
N TRP A 44 -21.87 -9.36 -13.44
CA TRP A 44 -21.67 -8.28 -12.49
C TRP A 44 -20.90 -7.12 -13.12
N ARG A 45 -21.53 -5.94 -13.12
CA ARG A 45 -20.88 -4.66 -13.46
C ARG A 45 -20.70 -3.84 -12.18
N PRO A 46 -19.53 -3.92 -11.52
CA PRO A 46 -19.35 -3.31 -10.21
C PRO A 46 -19.49 -1.78 -10.29
N TYR A 47 -20.34 -1.21 -9.44
CA TYR A 47 -20.55 0.24 -9.30
C TYR A 47 -21.03 0.95 -10.58
N ALA A 48 -21.68 0.22 -11.48
CA ALA A 48 -22.37 0.82 -12.62
C ALA A 48 -23.54 1.70 -12.14
N PRO A 49 -23.87 2.81 -12.82
CA PRO A 49 -23.26 3.29 -14.07
C PRO A 49 -22.01 4.16 -13.89
N TYR A 50 -21.59 4.42 -12.65
CA TYR A 50 -20.52 5.37 -12.35
C TYR A 50 -19.11 4.85 -12.69
N LEU A 51 -18.92 3.54 -12.64
CA LEU A 51 -17.70 2.87 -13.12
C LEU A 51 -17.94 2.28 -14.51
N VAL A 52 -17.09 2.63 -15.47
CA VAL A 52 -17.18 2.13 -16.85
C VAL A 52 -16.92 0.63 -16.93
N ASP A 53 -15.88 0.14 -16.25
CA ASP A 53 -15.49 -1.27 -16.29
C ASP A 53 -14.71 -1.69 -15.03
N GLY A 54 -14.98 -2.91 -14.54
CA GLY A 54 -14.32 -3.47 -13.36
C GLY A 54 -12.81 -3.69 -13.52
N ASN A 55 -12.29 -3.86 -14.74
CA ASN A 55 -10.86 -4.02 -15.01
C ASN A 55 -10.04 -2.78 -14.64
N LEU A 56 -10.66 -1.59 -14.52
CA LEU A 56 -9.95 -0.37 -14.11
C LEU A 56 -9.34 -0.49 -12.70
N PHE A 57 -9.88 -1.38 -11.87
CA PHE A 57 -9.31 -1.68 -10.56
C PHE A 57 -7.89 -2.26 -10.62
N TRP A 58 -7.47 -2.90 -11.71
CA TRP A 58 -6.06 -3.31 -11.89
C TRP A 58 -5.11 -2.10 -11.90
N LEU A 59 -5.55 -0.96 -12.42
CA LEU A 59 -4.76 0.26 -12.41
C LEU A 59 -4.72 0.89 -11.01
N ALA A 60 -5.74 0.68 -10.18
CA ALA A 60 -5.68 1.06 -8.77
C ALA A 60 -4.69 0.18 -7.97
N ILE A 61 -4.58 -1.11 -8.29
CA ILE A 61 -3.51 -1.98 -7.77
C ILE A 61 -2.14 -1.42 -8.18
N ALA A 62 -1.96 -1.08 -9.46
CA ALA A 62 -0.71 -0.49 -9.94
C ALA A 62 -0.38 0.83 -9.20
N ALA A 63 -1.38 1.69 -8.97
CA ALA A 63 -1.22 2.93 -8.20
C ALA A 63 -0.66 2.66 -6.79
N ALA A 64 -1.26 1.70 -6.09
CA ALA A 64 -0.83 1.31 -4.74
C ALA A 64 0.61 0.78 -4.74
N VAL A 65 0.95 -0.16 -5.63
CA VAL A 65 2.31 -0.73 -5.73
C VAL A 65 3.34 0.37 -6.02
N ILE A 66 3.06 1.24 -7.00
CA ILE A 66 3.96 2.33 -7.38
C ILE A 66 4.18 3.30 -6.21
N ASN A 67 3.20 3.51 -5.33
CA ASN A 67 3.34 4.41 -4.19
C ASN A 67 4.17 3.84 -3.04
N ILE A 68 4.34 2.53 -2.92
CA ILE A 68 5.07 1.90 -1.80
C ILE A 68 6.52 2.38 -1.74
N PHE A 69 7.24 2.28 -2.86
CA PHE A 69 8.68 2.62 -2.91
C PHE A 69 8.98 4.08 -2.55
N PRO A 70 8.39 5.10 -3.20
CA PRO A 70 8.61 6.50 -2.87
C PRO A 70 8.10 6.86 -1.47
N SER A 71 7.07 6.18 -0.95
CA SER A 71 6.63 6.35 0.44
C SER A 71 7.70 5.87 1.41
N ALA A 72 8.22 4.65 1.25
CA ALA A 72 9.31 4.11 2.05
C ALA A 72 10.60 4.95 1.97
N ALA A 73 10.86 5.60 0.84
CA ALA A 73 12.01 6.50 0.70
C ALA A 73 11.91 7.74 1.61
N ILE A 74 10.69 8.23 1.92
CA ILE A 74 10.49 9.37 2.83
C ILE A 74 10.95 9.03 4.24
N GLY A 75 10.57 7.85 4.75
CA GLY A 75 10.94 7.40 6.09
C GLY A 75 12.43 7.08 6.22
N ARG A 76 13.04 6.47 5.20
CA ARG A 76 14.45 6.05 5.23
C ARG A 76 15.45 7.22 5.15
N ALA A 77 15.07 8.33 4.52
CA ALA A 77 15.93 9.51 4.43
C ALA A 77 16.23 10.18 5.79
N LEU A 78 15.59 9.76 6.88
CA LEU A 78 15.65 10.44 8.17
C LEU A 78 16.80 10.00 9.06
N HIS A 79 17.60 9.01 8.66
CA HIS A 79 18.70 8.44 9.47
C HIS A 79 18.39 8.42 10.97
N THR A 80 17.16 8.04 11.30
CA THR A 80 16.84 7.67 12.65
C THR A 80 17.71 6.47 12.90
N GLY A 81 18.76 6.61 13.72
CA GLY A 81 19.45 5.46 14.29
C GLY A 81 18.42 4.49 14.86
N ARG A 82 18.84 3.27 15.22
CA ARG A 82 18.05 2.12 15.74
C ARG A 82 17.18 2.43 16.98
N PHE A 83 16.41 3.51 16.93
CA PHE A 83 16.00 4.31 18.06
C PHE A 83 14.59 3.89 18.41
N LEU A 84 14.54 2.69 18.99
CA LEU A 84 13.40 2.04 19.66
C LEU A 84 12.88 0.82 18.88
N PHE A 85 13.73 -0.22 18.83
CA PHE A 85 13.40 -1.61 18.48
C PHE A 85 12.92 -1.85 17.04
N HIS A 86 13.42 -2.94 16.46
CA HIS A 86 13.12 -3.42 15.11
C HIS A 86 11.60 -3.35 14.82
N HIS A 87 11.15 -2.42 13.97
CA HIS A 87 9.73 -2.31 13.60
C HIS A 87 9.27 -3.58 12.90
N TYR A 88 10.18 -4.34 12.28
CA TYR A 88 9.87 -5.68 11.79
C TYR A 88 9.50 -6.66 12.90
N VAL A 89 10.04 -6.53 14.13
CA VAL A 89 9.69 -7.40 15.27
C VAL A 89 8.29 -7.04 15.76
N TYR A 90 7.98 -5.76 15.93
CA TYR A 90 6.63 -5.32 16.28
C TYR A 90 5.62 -5.66 15.18
N GLY A 91 5.98 -5.41 13.92
CA GLY A 91 5.20 -5.78 12.76
C GLY A 91 4.94 -7.28 12.70
N PHE A 92 5.95 -8.10 12.99
CA PHE A 92 5.82 -9.55 13.09
C PHE A 92 4.87 -9.96 14.23
N PHE A 93 5.00 -9.39 15.43
CA PHE A 93 4.08 -9.69 16.54
C PHE A 93 2.65 -9.22 16.26
N VAL A 94 2.47 -8.03 15.67
CA VAL A 94 1.16 -7.54 15.24
C VAL A 94 0.61 -8.46 14.16
N LEU A 95 1.41 -8.88 13.19
CA LEU A 95 0.98 -9.77 12.10
C LEU A 95 0.61 -11.17 12.64
N ALA A 96 1.42 -11.73 13.54
CA ALA A 96 1.16 -13.02 14.19
C ALA A 96 -0.07 -12.96 15.09
N GLY A 97 -0.19 -11.93 15.94
CA GLY A 97 -1.34 -11.70 16.80
C GLY A 97 -2.64 -11.45 16.02
N SER A 98 -2.57 -10.65 14.97
CA SER A 98 -3.72 -10.40 14.07
C SER A 98 -4.10 -11.68 13.30
N SER A 99 -3.11 -12.46 12.86
CA SER A 99 -3.36 -13.75 12.17
C SER A 99 -4.01 -14.75 13.11
N ALA A 100 -3.51 -14.87 14.35
CA ALA A 100 -4.10 -15.71 15.38
C ALA A 100 -5.51 -15.23 15.72
N PHE A 101 -5.71 -13.92 15.87
CA PHE A 101 -7.03 -13.35 16.13
C PHE A 101 -8.04 -13.72 15.04
N VAL A 102 -7.67 -13.51 13.77
CA VAL A 102 -8.51 -13.92 12.63
C VAL A 102 -8.76 -15.43 12.65
N PHE A 103 -7.71 -16.23 12.82
CA PHE A 103 -7.81 -17.69 12.75
C PHE A 103 -8.69 -18.29 13.86
N PHE A 104 -8.57 -17.79 15.09
CA PHE A 104 -9.29 -18.32 16.25
C PHE A 104 -10.68 -17.70 16.44
N PHE A 105 -10.86 -16.42 16.11
CA PHE A 105 -12.07 -15.66 16.46
C PHE A 105 -12.92 -15.28 15.25
N THR A 106 -12.52 -15.64 14.03
CA THR A 106 -13.35 -15.43 12.84
C THR A 106 -13.50 -16.72 12.05
N PRO A 107 -14.67 -16.97 11.43
CA PRO A 107 -14.87 -18.14 10.58
C PRO A 107 -14.20 -18.00 9.20
N VAL A 108 -13.43 -16.93 8.97
CA VAL A 108 -12.86 -16.59 7.66
C VAL A 108 -11.43 -17.14 7.57
N PRO A 109 -11.12 -18.02 6.60
CA PRO A 109 -9.75 -18.45 6.37
C PRO A 109 -8.83 -17.27 6.04
N LEU A 110 -7.56 -17.32 6.49
CA LEU A 110 -6.59 -16.22 6.28
C LEU A 110 -6.40 -15.86 4.80
N LEU A 111 -6.33 -16.86 3.91
CA LEU A 111 -6.25 -16.65 2.46
C LEU A 111 -7.51 -15.96 1.92
N SER A 112 -8.65 -16.32 2.47
CA SER A 112 -9.95 -15.77 2.10
C SER A 112 -10.09 -14.31 2.51
N LEU A 113 -9.32 -13.79 3.47
CA LEU A 113 -9.35 -12.36 3.79
C LEU A 113 -9.02 -11.47 2.57
N PHE A 114 -8.19 -11.91 1.62
CA PHE A 114 -7.85 -11.10 0.44
C PHE A 114 -8.77 -11.33 -0.76
N PHE A 115 -9.55 -12.41 -0.75
CA PHE A 115 -10.40 -12.84 -1.87
C PHE A 115 -11.89 -12.90 -1.51
N VAL A 116 -12.28 -12.65 -0.26
CA VAL A 116 -13.69 -12.59 0.17
C VAL A 116 -14.28 -11.21 -0.09
N ASP A 117 -15.60 -11.17 -0.17
CA ASP A 117 -16.43 -9.99 -0.34
C ASP A 117 -15.95 -8.81 0.51
N SER A 118 -15.48 -7.77 -0.19
CA SER A 118 -15.07 -6.49 0.39
C SER A 118 -16.25 -5.72 1.03
N SER A 119 -17.48 -6.24 0.95
CA SER A 119 -18.65 -5.73 1.67
C SER A 119 -18.70 -6.10 3.16
N SER A 120 -17.86 -7.04 3.61
CA SER A 120 -17.84 -7.44 5.03
C SER A 120 -16.94 -6.52 5.86
N VAL A 121 -17.55 -5.84 6.85
CA VAL A 121 -16.82 -5.00 7.81
C VAL A 121 -15.80 -5.82 8.60
N ALA A 122 -16.15 -7.05 9.00
CA ALA A 122 -15.24 -7.92 9.74
C ALA A 122 -14.01 -8.31 8.90
N VAL A 123 -14.20 -8.59 7.61
CA VAL A 123 -13.11 -8.89 6.67
C VAL A 123 -12.21 -7.66 6.49
N ASN A 124 -12.78 -6.48 6.29
CA ASN A 124 -12.01 -5.24 6.13
C ASN A 124 -11.26 -4.84 7.42
N ALA A 125 -11.85 -5.05 8.59
CA ALA A 125 -11.17 -4.87 9.87
C ALA A 125 -9.99 -5.86 10.03
N GLY A 126 -10.18 -7.13 9.67
CA GLY A 126 -9.09 -8.12 9.65
C GLY A 126 -7.95 -7.73 8.71
N ARG A 127 -8.28 -7.22 7.51
CA ARG A 127 -7.30 -6.66 6.56
C ARG A 127 -6.52 -5.52 7.17
N VAL A 128 -7.19 -4.59 7.86
CA VAL A 128 -6.55 -3.45 8.55
C VAL A 128 -5.47 -3.92 9.51
N PHE A 129 -5.78 -4.84 10.42
CA PHE A 129 -4.81 -5.26 11.43
C PHE A 129 -3.64 -6.07 10.82
N LEU A 130 -3.94 -7.00 9.92
CA LEU A 130 -2.89 -7.79 9.25
C LEU A 130 -1.97 -6.94 8.40
N LEU A 131 -2.54 -6.02 7.60
CA LEU A 131 -1.76 -5.17 6.72
C LEU A 131 -1.02 -4.08 7.50
N ALA A 132 -1.48 -3.70 8.70
CA ALA A 132 -0.73 -2.83 9.60
C ALA A 132 0.55 -3.53 10.10
N GLY A 133 0.44 -4.79 10.51
CA GLY A 133 1.60 -5.62 10.86
C GLY A 133 2.55 -5.78 9.67
N LEU A 134 2.00 -6.04 8.47
CA LEU A 134 2.81 -6.15 7.25
C LEU A 134 3.51 -4.84 6.87
N ALA A 135 2.85 -3.69 7.02
CA ALA A 135 3.46 -2.38 6.73
C ALA A 135 4.69 -2.12 7.62
N LEU A 136 4.58 -2.43 8.91
CA LEU A 136 5.70 -2.33 9.86
C LEU A 136 6.82 -3.30 9.50
N PHE A 137 6.48 -4.52 9.07
CA PHE A 137 7.46 -5.50 8.61
C PHE A 137 8.18 -5.08 7.32
N LEU A 138 7.45 -4.50 6.36
CA LEU A 138 8.01 -4.06 5.08
C LEU A 138 8.93 -2.84 5.21
N ASP A 139 8.69 -1.95 6.19
CA ASP A 139 9.50 -0.76 6.42
C ASP A 139 10.97 -1.11 6.77
N ASP A 140 11.16 -2.18 7.55
CA ASP A 140 12.48 -2.66 8.01
C ASP A 140 12.96 -3.94 7.29
N LEU A 141 12.26 -4.38 6.23
CA LEU A 141 12.60 -5.59 5.46
C LEU A 141 14.08 -5.67 4.96
N PRO A 142 14.72 -4.58 4.49
CA PRO A 142 16.12 -4.64 4.05
C PRO A 142 17.07 -5.10 5.17
N ASP A 143 16.76 -4.79 6.42
CA ASP A 143 17.63 -5.05 7.57
C ASP A 143 17.58 -6.53 8.02
N VAL A 144 16.62 -7.31 7.51
CA VAL A 144 16.42 -8.71 7.88
C VAL A 144 17.42 -9.64 7.19
N SER A 145 17.85 -9.33 5.96
CA SER A 145 18.73 -10.20 5.19
C SER A 145 19.44 -9.48 4.04
N LYS A 146 20.75 -9.74 3.90
CA LYS A 146 21.56 -9.29 2.74
C LYS A 146 20.98 -9.75 1.39
N ARG A 147 20.31 -10.91 1.34
CA ARG A 147 19.65 -11.39 0.11
C ARG A 147 18.47 -10.49 -0.28
N ILE A 148 17.69 -10.07 0.72
CA ILE A 148 16.57 -9.15 0.53
C ILE A 148 17.10 -7.79 0.11
N GLU A 149 18.12 -7.28 0.80
CA GLU A 149 18.78 -6.02 0.44
C GLU A 149 19.28 -6.04 -1.02
N GLY A 150 19.95 -7.11 -1.44
CA GLY A 150 20.39 -7.31 -2.83
C GLY A 150 19.21 -7.29 -3.82
N GLY A 151 18.10 -7.96 -3.50
CA GLY A 151 16.88 -7.93 -4.32
C GLY A 151 16.24 -6.53 -4.40
N LEU A 152 16.18 -5.81 -3.30
CA LEU A 152 15.69 -4.43 -3.25
C LEU A 152 16.59 -3.48 -4.05
N ASN A 153 17.91 -3.65 -3.99
CA ASN A 153 18.89 -2.89 -4.78
C ASN A 153 18.77 -3.19 -6.27
N TRP A 154 18.52 -4.44 -6.65
CA TRP A 154 18.21 -4.81 -8.03
C TRP A 154 16.92 -4.12 -8.51
N MET A 155 15.84 -4.15 -7.72
CA MET A 155 14.59 -3.45 -8.05
C MET A 155 14.79 -1.94 -8.16
N LYS A 156 15.56 -1.33 -7.24
CA LYS A 156 15.92 0.10 -7.27
C LYS A 156 16.65 0.45 -8.57
N THR A 157 17.56 -0.41 -9.02
CA THR A 157 18.30 -0.24 -10.27
C THR A 157 17.37 -0.29 -11.48
N LYS A 158 16.45 -1.27 -11.53
CA LYS A 158 15.43 -1.33 -12.58
C LYS A 158 14.52 -0.10 -12.58
N ALA A 159 14.05 0.32 -11.41
CA ALA A 159 13.24 1.52 -11.26
C ALA A 159 13.98 2.78 -11.74
N TYR A 160 15.29 2.90 -11.49
CA TYR A 160 16.10 4.00 -11.99
C TYR A 160 16.17 4.04 -13.52
N GLN A 161 16.26 2.87 -14.18
CA GLN A 161 16.25 2.75 -15.65
C GLN A 161 14.92 3.21 -16.26
N VAL A 162 13.79 2.90 -15.60
CA VAL A 162 12.43 3.24 -16.08
C VAL A 162 11.78 4.42 -15.34
N ARG A 163 12.58 5.31 -14.74
CA ARG A 163 12.08 6.38 -13.86
C ARG A 163 11.08 7.35 -14.51
N LYS A 164 11.26 7.64 -15.81
CA LYS A 164 10.35 8.52 -16.56
C LYS A 164 8.98 7.84 -16.81
N PRO A 165 8.93 6.61 -17.34
CA PRO A 165 7.71 5.82 -17.39
C PRO A 165 7.03 5.67 -16.03
N LEU A 166 7.76 5.33 -14.96
CA LEU A 166 7.19 5.19 -13.62
C LEU A 166 6.54 6.47 -13.12
N HIS A 167 7.17 7.62 -13.39
CA HIS A 167 6.59 8.92 -13.05
C HIS A 167 5.27 9.20 -13.79
N ALA A 168 5.20 8.89 -15.10
CA ALA A 168 3.97 9.05 -15.88
C ALA A 168 2.88 8.06 -15.43
N LEU A 169 3.25 6.79 -15.21
CA LEU A 169 2.35 5.76 -14.72
C LEU A 169 1.78 6.12 -13.35
N GLN A 170 2.58 6.69 -12.45
CA GLN A 170 2.10 7.14 -11.14
C GLN A 170 0.98 8.18 -11.27
N ILE A 171 1.12 9.14 -12.19
CA ILE A 171 0.09 10.16 -12.44
C ILE A 171 -1.18 9.51 -13.00
N LEU A 172 -1.03 8.69 -14.05
CA LEU A 172 -2.15 8.02 -14.72
C LEU A 172 -2.92 7.12 -13.75
N THR A 173 -2.22 6.22 -13.07
CA THR A 173 -2.82 5.29 -12.09
C THR A 173 -3.39 6.03 -10.89
N GLY A 174 -2.80 7.16 -10.49
CA GLY A 174 -3.37 8.08 -9.50
C GLY A 174 -4.72 8.67 -9.90
N PHE A 175 -4.88 9.12 -11.16
CA PHE A 175 -6.18 9.55 -11.67
C PHE A 175 -7.22 8.43 -11.64
N ILE A 176 -6.84 7.22 -12.06
CA ILE A 176 -7.75 6.08 -12.06
C ILE A 176 -8.14 5.67 -10.63
N ALA A 177 -7.23 5.74 -9.66
CA ALA A 177 -7.56 5.47 -8.26
C ALA A 177 -8.60 6.46 -7.72
N ILE A 178 -8.45 7.77 -8.01
CA ILE A 178 -9.46 8.78 -7.65
C ILE A 178 -10.79 8.50 -8.34
N TYR A 179 -10.75 8.21 -9.65
CA TYR A 179 -11.96 7.89 -10.42
C TYR A 179 -12.71 6.70 -9.80
N CYS A 180 -12.02 5.60 -9.51
CA CYS A 180 -12.61 4.44 -8.83
C CYS A 180 -13.20 4.82 -7.47
N GLY A 181 -12.50 5.64 -6.66
CA GLY A 181 -13.00 6.13 -5.38
C GLY A 181 -14.28 6.95 -5.51
N ILE A 182 -14.35 7.84 -6.52
CA ILE A 182 -15.56 8.62 -6.84
C ILE A 182 -16.69 7.68 -7.28
N SER A 183 -16.45 6.72 -8.17
CA SER A 183 -17.49 5.79 -8.64
C SER A 183 -18.08 4.97 -7.50
N ILE A 184 -17.24 4.44 -6.60
CA ILE A 184 -17.73 3.72 -5.42
C ILE A 184 -18.53 4.67 -4.51
N THR A 185 -18.05 5.91 -4.31
CA THR A 185 -18.76 6.91 -3.49
C THR A 185 -20.13 7.22 -4.04
N LEU A 186 -20.23 7.49 -5.34
CA LEU A 186 -21.51 7.79 -6.00
C LEU A 186 -22.46 6.60 -5.92
N SER A 187 -22.01 5.39 -6.25
CA SER A 187 -22.85 4.19 -6.15
C SER A 187 -23.32 3.93 -4.72
N THR A 188 -22.47 4.18 -3.73
CA THR A 188 -22.84 4.06 -2.32
C THR A 188 -23.90 5.09 -1.92
N ILE A 189 -23.78 6.33 -2.36
CA ILE A 189 -24.72 7.40 -1.97
C ILE A 189 -26.07 7.24 -2.65
N TYR A 190 -26.07 6.88 -3.95
CA TYR A 190 -27.28 6.92 -4.78
C TYR A 190 -27.97 5.56 -4.95
N ASP A 191 -27.22 4.45 -4.92
CA ASP A 191 -27.80 3.12 -5.18
C ASP A 191 -27.99 2.32 -3.89
N ASP A 192 -26.98 2.27 -3.02
CA ASP A 192 -27.00 1.44 -1.80
C ASP A 192 -26.28 2.09 -0.60
N PRO A 193 -26.96 3.01 0.12
CA PRO A 193 -26.41 3.68 1.30
C PRO A 193 -26.06 2.72 2.45
N MET A 194 -26.65 1.53 2.50
CA MET A 194 -26.34 0.55 3.55
C MET A 194 -24.92 0.01 3.42
N ARG A 195 -24.32 0.11 2.23
CA ARG A 195 -22.92 -0.26 1.98
C ARG A 195 -21.91 0.84 2.33
N ALA A 196 -22.35 1.95 2.92
CA ALA A 196 -21.47 3.07 3.27
C ALA A 196 -20.30 2.66 4.16
N LEU A 197 -20.55 1.94 5.25
CA LEU A 197 -19.51 1.52 6.18
C LEU A 197 -18.54 0.47 5.57
N PRO A 198 -19.01 -0.57 4.85
CA PRO A 198 -18.09 -1.46 4.14
C PRO A 198 -17.26 -0.78 3.06
N ASN A 199 -17.90 0.07 2.23
CA ASN A 199 -17.23 0.72 1.11
C ASN A 199 -16.28 1.84 1.58
N SER A 200 -16.46 2.39 2.78
CA SER A 200 -15.61 3.49 3.28
C SER A 200 -14.13 3.13 3.30
N PHE A 201 -13.77 1.86 3.58
CA PHE A 201 -12.39 1.39 3.53
C PHE A 201 -11.79 1.54 2.13
N ALA A 202 -12.50 1.06 1.11
CA ALA A 202 -12.09 1.18 -0.29
C ALA A 202 -12.08 2.63 -0.77
N ILE A 203 -13.12 3.41 -0.44
CA ILE A 203 -13.24 4.83 -0.80
C ILE A 203 -12.06 5.63 -0.25
N VAL A 204 -11.87 5.58 1.07
CA VAL A 204 -10.83 6.37 1.76
C VAL A 204 -9.45 5.98 1.25
N THR A 205 -9.17 4.68 1.13
CA THR A 205 -7.84 4.22 0.72
C THR A 205 -7.50 4.57 -0.74
N LEU A 206 -8.49 4.50 -1.64
CA LEU A 206 -8.34 4.90 -3.04
C LEU A 206 -8.07 6.40 -3.18
N PHE A 207 -8.77 7.25 -2.42
CA PHE A 207 -8.51 8.68 -2.39
C PHE A 207 -7.12 9.00 -1.84
N ILE A 208 -6.72 8.39 -0.72
CA ILE A 208 -5.38 8.58 -0.16
C ILE A 208 -4.32 8.10 -1.17
N THR A 209 -4.53 6.96 -1.84
CA THR A 209 -3.62 6.45 -2.87
C THR A 209 -3.51 7.41 -4.04
N GLY A 210 -4.62 7.90 -4.57
CA GLY A 210 -4.64 8.89 -5.65
C GLY A 210 -3.93 10.19 -5.28
N ILE A 211 -4.27 10.78 -4.13
CA ILE A 211 -3.63 12.01 -3.62
C ILE A 211 -2.13 11.80 -3.40
N THR A 212 -1.74 10.65 -2.85
CA THR A 212 -0.33 10.29 -2.63
C THR A 212 0.43 10.19 -3.95
N SER A 213 -0.17 9.57 -4.98
CA SER A 213 0.38 9.52 -6.33
C SER A 213 0.67 10.92 -6.88
N PHE A 214 -0.27 11.86 -6.76
CA PHE A 214 -0.07 13.23 -7.21
C PHE A 214 0.95 13.99 -6.38
N ALA A 215 0.93 13.85 -5.05
CA ALA A 215 1.87 14.52 -4.15
C ALA A 215 3.32 14.08 -4.43
N LEU A 216 3.54 12.79 -4.64
CA LEU A 216 4.84 12.22 -4.97
C LEU A 216 5.28 12.57 -6.40
N ALA A 217 4.33 12.66 -7.34
CA ALA A 217 4.60 13.07 -8.71
C ALA A 217 5.01 14.55 -8.74
N LYS A 218 4.29 15.43 -8.03
CA LYS A 218 4.65 16.85 -7.85
C LYS A 218 6.06 17.01 -7.27
N LYS A 219 6.44 16.15 -6.32
CA LYS A 219 7.80 16.12 -5.74
C LYS A 219 8.86 15.52 -6.65
N LYS A 220 8.46 14.95 -7.79
CA LYS A 220 9.30 14.24 -8.77
C LYS A 220 10.04 13.06 -8.13
N ALA A 221 9.39 12.33 -7.22
CA ALA A 221 10.01 11.30 -6.39
C ALA A 221 10.78 10.25 -7.23
N TRP A 222 10.15 9.71 -8.28
CA TRP A 222 10.81 8.77 -9.19
C TRP A 222 11.93 9.39 -10.02
N LEU A 223 11.79 10.64 -10.46
CA LEU A 223 12.83 11.27 -11.28
C LEU A 223 14.10 11.61 -10.49
N LYS A 224 13.99 11.68 -9.16
CA LYS A 224 15.09 11.96 -8.21
C LYS A 224 15.71 10.70 -7.62
N ILE A 225 15.28 9.51 -8.03
CA ILE A 225 15.87 8.26 -7.53
C ILE A 225 17.35 8.17 -7.95
N THR A 226 18.20 7.75 -7.02
CA THR A 226 19.62 7.45 -7.28
C THR A 226 19.83 5.94 -7.33
N PRO A 227 20.79 5.44 -8.13
CA PRO A 227 21.17 4.03 -8.08
C PRO A 227 21.68 3.63 -6.67
N PRO A 228 21.73 2.34 -6.32
CA PRO A 228 22.46 1.87 -5.15
C PRO A 228 23.95 2.23 -5.27
N GLU A 229 24.63 2.46 -4.14
CA GLU A 229 26.09 2.61 -4.14
C GLU A 229 26.75 1.29 -4.56
N PRO A 230 27.84 1.32 -5.35
CA PRO A 230 28.57 0.10 -5.70
C PRO A 230 29.15 -0.55 -4.45
N GLU A 231 29.05 -1.87 -4.33
CA GLU A 231 29.74 -2.59 -3.26
C GLU A 231 31.24 -2.28 -3.33
N PRO A 232 31.90 -1.95 -2.20
CA PRO A 232 33.34 -1.75 -2.21
C PRO A 232 34.00 -3.02 -2.70
N ALA A 233 34.94 -2.87 -3.65
CA ALA A 233 35.69 -3.98 -4.19
C ALA A 233 36.25 -4.81 -3.03
N LYS A 234 35.95 -6.11 -3.02
CA LYS A 234 36.60 -7.03 -2.08
C LYS A 234 38.09 -6.99 -2.38
N LEU A 235 38.84 -6.26 -1.56
CA LEU A 235 40.30 -6.37 -1.53
C LEU A 235 40.55 -7.82 -1.14
N PHE A 236 40.96 -8.63 -2.12
CA PHE A 236 41.43 -9.98 -1.87
C PHE A 236 42.64 -9.86 -0.93
N VAL A 237 42.49 -10.36 0.29
CA VAL A 237 43.58 -10.61 1.24
C VAL A 237 43.74 -12.11 1.34
#